data_AF-A0A3S1DD21-F1
#
_entry.id   AF-A0A3S1DD21-F1
#
_cell.length_a   1.000
_cell.length_b   1.000
_cell.length_c   1.000
_cell.angle_alpha   90.00
_cell.angle_beta   90.00
_cell.angle_gamma   90.00
#
_symmetry.space_group_name_H-M   'P 1'
#
loop_
_entity.id
_entity.type
_entity.pdbx_description
1 polymer ?
#
loop_
_entity_poly.entity_id
_entity_poly.type
_entity_poly.pdbx_seq_one_letter_code
_entity_poly.pdbx_strand_id
1 'polypeptide(L)'
;MAYQITYKDKDDNTDQMRTHATFAAAEQEAKQLEADGHMNVVLESPRRRSGLPNLVGILLKVIGVLFLAGGILIGVVTGRDNSADGFDLTIAMEWWVLAVMTAAFFYGMGEIVNLLDRLVKKSNT
;
A
#
# COMPACT_ATOMS: atom_id res chain seq x y z
N MET A 1 -8.58 -19.09 -3.62
CA MET A 1 -7.75 -18.79 -2.44
C MET A 1 -7.55 -20.11 -1.72
N ALA A 2 -6.33 -20.45 -1.31
CA ALA A 2 -6.08 -21.77 -0.74
C ALA A 2 -5.33 -21.64 0.59
N TYR A 3 -5.81 -22.35 1.60
CA TYR A 3 -5.23 -22.47 2.93
C TYR A 3 -4.24 -23.62 2.89
N GLN A 4 -3.06 -23.45 3.48
CA GLN A 4 -2.03 -24.49 3.50
C GLN A 4 -1.84 -24.96 4.93
N ILE A 5 -1.79 -26.28 5.12
CA ILE A 5 -1.43 -26.92 6.36
C ILE A 5 -0.08 -27.56 6.15
N THR A 6 0.90 -27.19 6.96
CA THR A 6 2.20 -27.87 7.01
C THR A 6 2.27 -28.65 8.30
N TYR A 7 2.65 -29.91 8.26
CA TYR A 7 2.78 -30.76 9.46
C TYR A 7 3.92 -31.76 9.28
N LYS A 8 4.48 -32.23 10.39
CA LYS A 8 5.40 -33.37 10.41
C LYS A 8 4.62 -34.66 10.59
N ASP A 9 4.83 -35.59 9.68
CA ASP A 9 4.26 -36.92 9.79
C ASP A 9 4.82 -37.63 11.03
N LYS A 10 3.98 -38.40 11.72
CA LYS A 10 4.38 -39.12 12.94
C LYS A 10 5.20 -40.37 12.62
N ASP A 11 5.00 -40.96 11.45
CA ASP A 11 5.55 -42.27 11.10
C ASP A 11 6.96 -42.15 10.51
N ASP A 12 7.24 -41.10 9.73
CA ASP A 12 8.52 -40.90 9.05
C ASP A 12 9.20 -39.55 9.35
N ASN A 13 8.55 -38.71 10.18
CA ASN A 13 9.04 -37.39 10.57
C ASN A 13 9.30 -36.44 9.39
N THR A 14 8.67 -36.70 8.23
CA THR A 14 8.77 -35.88 7.02
C THR A 14 7.81 -34.70 7.07
N ASP A 15 8.21 -33.60 6.44
CA ASP A 15 7.35 -32.42 6.31
C ASP A 15 6.35 -32.63 5.17
N GLN A 16 5.06 -32.61 5.50
CA GLN A 16 3.93 -32.75 4.58
C GLN A 16 3.20 -31.42 4.45
N MET A 17 2.77 -31.08 3.23
CA MET A 17 1.98 -29.89 2.95
C MET A 17 0.67 -30.27 2.27
N ARG A 18 -0.46 -29.89 2.88
CA ARG A 18 -1.81 -30.06 2.32
C ARG A 18 -2.47 -28.72 2.05
N THR A 19 -3.26 -28.66 0.99
CA THR A 19 -3.85 -27.42 0.49
C THR A 19 -5.37 -27.55 0.43
N HIS A 20 -6.09 -26.62 1.06
CA HIS A 20 -7.55 -26.62 1.16
C HIS A 20 -8.16 -25.36 0.57
N ALA A 21 -9.37 -25.49 0.00
CA ALA A 21 -10.09 -24.37 -0.60
C ALA A 21 -10.77 -23.45 0.42
N THR A 22 -11.09 -23.94 1.62
CA THR A 22 -11.84 -23.21 2.66
C THR A 22 -11.14 -23.28 4.01
N PHE A 23 -11.31 -22.23 4.83
CA PHE A 23 -10.73 -22.15 6.17
C PHE A 23 -11.26 -23.25 7.09
N ALA A 24 -12.58 -23.47 7.09
CA ALA A 24 -13.22 -24.47 7.94
C ALA A 24 -12.72 -25.90 7.67
N ALA A 25 -12.52 -26.26 6.39
CA ALA A 25 -11.93 -27.56 6.04
C ALA A 25 -10.48 -27.66 6.51
N ALA A 26 -9.70 -26.58 6.34
CA ALA A 26 -8.30 -26.56 6.76
C ALA A 26 -8.16 -26.61 8.30
N GLU A 27 -9.02 -25.93 9.04
CA GLU A 27 -9.02 -25.93 10.51
C GLU A 27 -9.45 -27.30 11.05
N GLN A 28 -10.47 -27.91 10.46
CA GLN A 28 -10.92 -29.25 10.86
C GLN A 28 -9.84 -30.31 10.63
N GLU A 29 -9.15 -30.25 9.50
CA GLU A 29 -8.07 -31.18 9.19
C GLU A 29 -6.82 -30.94 10.06
N ALA A 30 -6.48 -29.68 10.35
CA ALA A 30 -5.39 -29.38 11.30
C ALA A 30 -5.66 -29.97 12.70
N LYS A 31 -6.91 -29.87 13.20
CA LYS A 31 -7.31 -30.47 14.49
C LYS A 31 -7.28 -31.99 14.45
N GLN A 32 -7.64 -32.61 13.33
CA GLN A 32 -7.55 -34.06 13.15
C GLN A 32 -6.09 -34.53 13.14
N LEU A 33 -5.21 -33.83 12.42
CA LEU A 33 -3.79 -34.16 12.35
C LEU A 33 -3.12 -34.04 13.74
N GLU A 34 -3.49 -33.03 14.52
CA GLU A 34 -3.02 -32.88 15.90
C GLU A 34 -3.55 -34.01 16.81
N ALA A 35 -4.81 -34.41 16.66
CA ALA A 35 -5.39 -35.54 17.40
C ALA A 35 -4.78 -36.90 17.01
N ASP A 36 -4.36 -37.06 15.76
CA ASP A 36 -3.70 -38.26 15.23
C ASP A 36 -2.21 -38.36 15.61
N GLY A 37 -1.67 -37.33 16.28
CA GLY A 37 -0.32 -37.31 16.84
C GLY A 37 0.74 -36.71 15.90
N HIS A 38 0.34 -36.01 14.84
CA HIS A 38 1.28 -35.30 13.97
C HIS A 38 1.87 -34.07 14.67
N MET A 39 3.15 -33.79 14.41
CA MET A 39 3.87 -32.71 15.08
C MET A 39 3.91 -31.44 14.24
N ASN A 40 4.05 -30.28 14.90
CA ASN A 40 4.23 -28.97 14.24
C ASN A 40 3.15 -28.65 13.18
N VAL A 41 1.89 -28.92 13.48
CA VAL A 41 0.77 -28.57 12.59
C VAL A 41 0.63 -27.05 12.54
N VAL A 42 0.99 -26.44 11.41
CA VAL A 42 0.88 -25.00 11.16
C VAL A 42 -0.14 -24.76 10.06
N LEU A 43 -1.21 -24.03 10.40
CA LEU A 43 -2.18 -23.54 9.44
C LEU A 43 -1.73 -22.17 8.90
N GLU A 44 -1.23 -22.15 7.67
CA GLU A 44 -0.97 -20.92 6.95
C GLU A 44 -2.25 -20.43 6.25
N SER A 45 -2.72 -19.27 6.71
CA SER A 45 -3.74 -18.53 5.96
C SER A 45 -3.15 -18.06 4.62
N PRO A 46 -3.95 -18.03 3.52
CA PRO A 46 -3.48 -17.52 2.26
C PRO A 46 -2.93 -16.12 2.49
N ARG A 47 -1.62 -15.91 2.27
CA ARG A 47 -1.02 -14.58 2.21
C ARG A 47 -1.92 -13.77 1.28
N ARG A 48 -2.66 -12.79 1.83
CA ARG A 48 -3.46 -11.85 1.03
C ARG A 48 -2.49 -11.28 0.01
N ARG A 49 -2.59 -11.73 -1.25
CA ARG A 49 -1.93 -11.09 -2.38
C ARG A 49 -2.30 -9.62 -2.22
N SER A 50 -1.32 -8.76 -2.00
CA SER A 50 -1.54 -7.33 -1.91
C SER A 50 -2.32 -6.95 -3.17
N GLY A 51 -3.61 -6.64 -2.99
CA GLY A 51 -4.46 -6.27 -4.12
C GLY A 51 -3.75 -5.17 -4.90
N LEU A 52 -3.90 -5.19 -6.22
CA LEU A 52 -3.27 -4.23 -7.14
C LEU A 52 -3.22 -2.83 -6.51
N PRO A 53 -2.06 -2.15 -6.55
CA PRO A 53 -1.92 -0.85 -5.94
C PRO A 53 -2.98 0.10 -6.50
N ASN A 54 -3.54 0.94 -5.64
CA ASN A 54 -4.56 1.88 -6.05
C ASN A 54 -3.95 2.94 -6.97
N LEU A 55 -4.11 2.72 -8.28
CA LEU A 55 -3.54 3.56 -9.33
C LEU A 55 -4.01 5.01 -9.22
N VAL A 56 -5.25 5.24 -8.80
CA VAL A 56 -5.80 6.60 -8.64
C VAL A 56 -5.06 7.35 -7.54
N GLY A 57 -4.85 6.71 -6.38
CA GLY A 57 -4.10 7.29 -5.27
C GLY A 57 -2.65 7.58 -5.63
N ILE A 58 -2.01 6.72 -6.43
CA ILE A 58 -0.66 6.94 -6.94
C ILE A 58 -0.64 8.14 -7.90
N LEU A 59 -1.55 8.19 -8.87
CA LEU A 59 -1.61 9.27 -9.85
C LEU A 59 -1.82 10.64 -9.19
N LEU A 60 -2.71 10.71 -8.18
CA LEU A 60 -2.92 11.92 -7.39
C LEU A 60 -1.61 12.43 -6.75
N LYS A 61 -0.80 11.53 -6.17
CA LYS A 61 0.50 11.90 -5.60
C LYS A 61 1.47 12.38 -6.66
N VAL A 62 1.53 11.72 -7.82
CA VAL A 62 2.40 12.14 -8.94
C VAL A 62 2.00 13.54 -9.42
N ILE A 63 0.70 13.81 -9.57
CA ILE A 63 0.19 15.14 -9.91
C ILE A 63 0.63 16.17 -8.87
N GLY A 64 0.52 15.85 -7.58
CA GLY A 64 1.00 16.72 -6.50
C GLY A 64 2.49 17.06 -6.63
N VAL A 65 3.34 16.07 -6.96
CA VAL A 65 4.78 16.29 -7.19
C VAL A 65 5.04 17.16 -8.42
N LEU A 66 4.29 16.97 -9.49
CA LEU A 66 4.39 17.81 -10.70
C LEU A 66 4.03 19.27 -10.41
N PHE A 67 2.96 19.51 -9.65
CA PHE A 67 2.60 20.86 -9.21
C PHE A 67 3.66 21.48 -8.29
N LEU A 68 4.27 20.70 -7.40
CA LEU A 68 5.36 21.18 -6.56
C LEU A 68 6.56 21.63 -7.40
N ALA A 69 7.03 20.78 -8.30
CA ALA A 69 8.15 21.07 -9.17
C ALA A 69 7.85 22.27 -10.10
N GLY A 70 6.64 22.29 -10.68
CA GLY A 70 6.18 23.39 -11.52
C GLY A 70 6.11 24.72 -10.77
N GLY A 71 5.52 24.74 -9.58
CA GLY A 71 5.43 25.96 -8.78
C GLY A 71 6.77 26.47 -8.27
N ILE A 72 7.73 25.57 -7.99
CA ILE A 72 9.12 25.97 -7.69
C ILE A 72 9.74 26.68 -8.90
N LEU A 73 9.64 26.08 -10.09
CA LEU A 73 10.18 26.65 -11.33
C LEU A 73 9.51 27.99 -11.66
N ILE A 74 8.18 28.08 -11.55
CA ILE A 74 7.43 29.33 -11.79
C ILE A 74 7.88 30.40 -10.80
N GLY A 75 8.03 30.08 -9.51
CA GLY A 75 8.53 31.02 -8.51
C GLY A 75 9.92 31.55 -8.85
N VAL A 76 10.82 30.71 -9.37
CA VAL A 76 12.15 31.14 -9.83
C VAL A 76 12.07 32.04 -11.07
N VAL A 77 11.25 31.68 -12.06
CA VAL A 77 11.12 32.49 -13.29
C VAL A 77 10.49 33.85 -12.97
N THR A 78 9.36 33.86 -12.26
CA THR A 78 8.63 35.08 -11.92
C THR A 78 9.38 35.98 -10.94
N GLY A 79 10.09 35.39 -9.96
CA GLY A 79 10.96 36.14 -9.05
C GLY A 79 12.11 36.83 -9.78
N ARG A 80 12.65 36.20 -10.84
CA ARG A 80 13.69 36.82 -11.68
C ARG A 80 13.10 37.89 -12.60
N ASP A 81 11.99 37.62 -13.26
CA ASP A 81 11.43 38.52 -14.27
C ASP A 81 10.85 39.81 -13.66
N ASN A 82 10.39 39.77 -12.40
CA ASN A 82 9.82 40.93 -11.72
C ASN A 82 10.83 41.83 -11.00
N SER A 83 12.14 41.53 -11.06
CA SER A 83 13.18 42.36 -10.45
C SER A 83 14.11 42.94 -11.50
N ALA A 84 14.20 44.28 -11.55
CA ALA A 84 15.08 44.99 -12.49
C ALA A 84 16.57 44.75 -12.20
N ASP A 85 16.95 44.54 -10.94
CA ASP A 85 18.35 44.42 -10.49
C ASP A 85 18.64 43.12 -9.72
N GLY A 86 17.77 42.10 -9.77
CA GLY A 86 17.99 40.90 -8.97
C GLY A 86 16.86 39.88 -8.98
N PHE A 87 16.58 39.31 -7.80
CA PHE A 87 15.57 38.28 -7.60
C PHE A 87 14.56 38.74 -6.54
N ASP A 88 13.29 38.84 -6.91
CA ASP A 88 12.21 39.12 -5.99
C ASP A 88 11.88 37.85 -5.21
N LEU A 89 12.48 37.74 -4.01
CA LEU A 89 12.27 36.63 -3.11
C LEU A 89 10.80 36.54 -2.65
N THR A 90 10.09 37.66 -2.54
CA THR A 90 8.71 37.68 -2.05
C THR A 90 7.80 36.96 -3.03
N ILE A 91 7.89 37.33 -4.31
CA ILE A 91 7.09 36.71 -5.38
C ILE A 91 7.43 35.23 -5.53
N ALA A 92 8.72 34.87 -5.44
CA ALA A 92 9.13 33.47 -5.49
C ALA A 92 8.56 32.66 -4.32
N MET A 93 8.60 33.21 -3.10
CA MET A 93 8.06 32.57 -1.90
C MET A 93 6.54 32.37 -1.99
N GLU A 94 5.78 33.32 -2.56
CA GLU A 94 4.34 33.16 -2.78
C GLU A 94 4.04 31.94 -3.66
N TRP A 95 4.76 31.80 -4.78
CA TRP A 95 4.63 30.64 -5.66
C TRP A 95 5.03 29.33 -4.98
N TRP A 96 6.10 29.33 -4.19
CA TRP A 96 6.55 28.13 -3.49
C TRP A 96 5.57 27.68 -2.41
N VAL A 97 5.00 28.62 -1.65
CA VAL A 97 3.97 28.31 -0.65
C VAL A 97 2.72 27.73 -1.33
N LEU A 98 2.27 28.34 -2.43
CA LEU A 98 1.14 27.82 -3.21
C LEU A 98 1.43 26.42 -3.77
N ALA A 99 2.65 26.17 -4.25
CA ALA A 99 3.09 24.88 -4.74
C ALA A 99 3.05 23.81 -3.64
N VAL A 100 3.56 24.13 -2.45
CA VAL A 100 3.56 23.24 -1.28
C VAL A 100 2.15 22.93 -0.83
N MET A 101 1.27 23.94 -0.72
CA MET A 101 -0.13 23.73 -0.33
C MET A 101 -0.87 22.85 -1.34
N THR A 102 -0.69 23.10 -2.63
CA THR A 102 -1.29 22.31 -3.70
C THR A 102 -0.80 20.86 -3.67
N ALA A 103 0.51 20.66 -3.51
CA ALA A 103 1.09 19.33 -3.41
C ALA A 103 0.58 18.56 -2.19
N ALA A 104 0.50 19.22 -1.03
CA ALA A 104 -0.04 18.63 0.19
C ALA A 104 -1.51 18.22 0.03
N PHE A 105 -2.32 19.05 -0.64
CA PHE A 105 -3.72 18.73 -0.94
C PHE A 105 -3.85 17.47 -1.81
N PHE A 106 -3.12 17.40 -2.92
CA PHE A 106 -3.14 16.22 -3.80
C PHE A 106 -2.60 14.96 -3.11
N TYR A 107 -1.55 15.10 -2.31
CA TYR A 107 -1.00 13.99 -1.54
C TYR A 107 -2.02 13.47 -0.51
N GLY A 108 -2.68 14.38 0.22
CA GLY A 108 -3.74 14.05 1.17
C GLY A 108 -4.91 13.33 0.51
N MET A 109 -5.39 13.83 -0.63
CA MET A 109 -6.42 13.14 -1.41
C MET A 109 -5.97 11.75 -1.88
N GLY A 110 -4.72 11.62 -2.35
CA GLY A 110 -4.14 10.35 -2.74
C GLY A 110 -4.16 9.31 -1.61
N GLU A 111 -3.91 9.74 -0.37
CA GLU A 111 -4.00 8.85 0.78
C GLU A 111 -5.41 8.52 1.21
N ILE A 112 -6.35 9.47 1.14
CA ILE A 112 -7.76 9.17 1.40
C ILE A 112 -8.24 8.11 0.42
N VAL A 113 -7.92 8.24 -0.87
CA VAL A 113 -8.28 7.27 -1.91
C VAL A 113 -7.64 5.90 -1.65
N ASN A 114 -6.36 5.86 -1.27
CA ASN A 114 -5.68 4.61 -0.88
C ASN A 114 -6.33 3.94 0.33
N LEU A 115 -6.71 4.72 1.35
CA LEU A 115 -7.37 4.22 2.55
C LEU A 115 -8.78 3.70 2.24
N LEU A 116 -9.55 4.41 1.42
CA LEU A 116 -10.87 3.98 0.97
C LEU A 116 -10.81 2.66 0.20
N ASP A 117 -9.86 2.52 -0.73
CA ASP A 117 -9.67 1.26 -1.46
C ASP A 117 -9.29 0.10 -0.54
N ARG A 118 -8.47 0.35 0.49
CA ARG A 118 -8.16 -0.65 1.53
C ARG A 118 -9.40 -1.04 2.34
N LEU A 119 -10.25 -0.09 2.70
CA LEU A 119 -11.49 -0.34 3.44
C LEU A 119 -12.49 -1.14 2.60
N VAL A 120 -12.69 -0.78 1.33
CA VAL A 120 -13.56 -1.50 0.40
C VAL A 120 -13.07 -2.93 0.20
N LYS A 121 -11.77 -3.12 -0.05
CA LYS A 121 -11.17 -4.46 -0.17
C LYS A 121 -11.32 -5.27 1.11
N LYS A 122 -11.23 -4.65 2.29
CA LYS A 122 -11.45 -5.33 3.58
C LYS A 122 -12.92 -5.71 3.79
N SER A 123 -13.86 -4.86 3.40
CA SER A 123 -15.31 -5.11 3.54
C SER A 123 -15.84 -6.21 2.62
N ASN A 124 -15.21 -6.40 1.46
CA ASN A 124 -15.61 -7.42 0.49
C ASN A 124 -14.94 -8.80 0.72
N THR A 125 -14.27 -9.00 1.87
CA THR A 125 -13.69 -10.30 2.28
C THR A 125 -14.27 -10.71 3.61
#